data_AF-A0A3Q2YNP0-F1
#
_entry.id   AF-A0A3Q2YNP0-F1
#
_cell.length_a   1.000
_cell.length_b   1.000
_cell.length_c   1.000
_cell.angle_alpha   90.00
_cell.angle_beta   90.00
_cell.angle_gamma   90.00
#
_symmetry.space_group_name_H-M   'P 1'
#
loop_
_entity.id
_entity.type
_entity.pdbx_description
1 polymer ?
#
loop_
_entity_poly.entity_id
_entity_poly.type
_entity_poly.pdbx_seq_one_letter_code
_entity_poly.pdbx_strand_id
1 'polypeptide(L)'
;MGKEEIHFKLLHNDVAEADRIFDDVRKRPRKFICINDDLDHTQSTAKQVQTKLVKFYQSMFPRPSQFELPKGTSNRFLHMDDALIEMLLCIVSSGVIFRIVIFKCLQITNARRLLLSYF
;
A
#
# COMPACT_ATOMS: atom_id res chain seq x y z
N MET A 1 -4.28 17.24 27.59
CA MET A 1 -4.66 15.88 27.16
C MET A 1 -3.80 14.92 27.96
N GLY A 2 -4.37 14.26 28.97
CA GLY A 2 -3.62 13.46 29.93
C GLY A 2 -3.15 12.14 29.31
N LYS A 3 -1.92 11.72 29.61
CA LYS A 3 -1.33 10.44 29.16
C LYS A 3 -2.15 9.20 29.57
N GLU A 4 -3.10 9.35 30.49
CA GLU A 4 -3.97 8.27 30.98
C GLU A 4 -5.15 7.92 30.03
N GLU A 5 -5.42 8.73 29.00
CA GLU A 5 -6.55 8.48 28.08
C GLU A 5 -6.23 7.57 26.88
N ILE A 6 -4.95 7.29 26.61
CA ILE A 6 -4.55 6.48 25.44
C ILE A 6 -4.31 5.04 25.86
N HIS A 7 -5.20 4.15 25.42
CA HIS A 7 -5.05 2.72 25.65
C HIS A 7 -4.16 2.10 24.57
N PHE A 8 -2.97 1.63 24.98
CA PHE A 8 -2.06 0.88 24.12
C PHE A 8 -2.24 -0.63 24.35
N LYS A 9 -2.35 -1.39 23.25
CA LYS A 9 -2.41 -2.86 23.25
C LYS A 9 -1.39 -3.37 22.23
N LEU A 10 -0.48 -4.22 22.67
CA LEU A 10 0.44 -4.94 21.79
C LEU A 10 -0.16 -6.32 21.46
N LEU A 11 -0.07 -6.72 20.20
CA LEU A 11 -0.46 -8.04 19.75
C LEU A 11 0.78 -8.90 19.53
N HIS A 12 0.81 -10.08 20.16
CA HIS A 12 1.85 -11.08 19.94
C HIS A 12 1.30 -12.26 19.14
N ASN A 13 2.13 -13.28 18.95
CA ASN A 13 1.81 -14.55 18.29
C ASN A 13 0.81 -15.46 19.03
N ASP A 14 0.09 -14.95 20.04
CA ASP A 14 -0.96 -15.66 20.77
C ASP A 14 -2.35 -15.25 20.25
N VAL A 15 -2.98 -16.19 19.55
CA VAL A 15 -4.31 -16.03 18.96
C VAL A 15 -5.40 -15.80 20.01
N ALA A 16 -5.31 -16.48 21.16
CA ALA A 16 -6.30 -16.35 22.23
C ALA A 16 -6.12 -15.03 22.99
N GLU A 17 -4.88 -14.57 23.15
CA GLU A 17 -4.61 -13.23 23.68
C GLU A 17 -5.20 -12.15 22.77
N ALA A 18 -4.97 -12.24 21.46
CA ALA A 18 -5.53 -11.31 20.49
C ALA A 18 -7.07 -11.23 20.58
N ASP A 19 -7.76 -12.38 20.68
CA ASP A 19 -9.22 -12.42 20.86
C ASP A 19 -9.67 -11.73 22.16
N ARG A 20 -8.97 -11.98 23.28
CA ARG A 20 -9.26 -11.30 24.56
C ARG A 20 -9.08 -9.78 24.45
N ILE A 21 -8.04 -9.33 23.75
CA ILE A 21 -7.80 -7.92 23.50
C ILE A 21 -8.95 -7.33 22.68
N PHE A 22 -9.30 -7.93 21.54
CA PHE A 22 -10.38 -7.44 20.69
C PHE A 22 -11.73 -7.38 21.41
N ASP A 23 -12.04 -8.37 22.23
CA ASP A 23 -13.27 -8.39 23.02
C ASP A 23 -13.27 -7.34 24.13
N ASP A 24 -12.15 -7.08 24.79
CA ASP A 24 -12.00 -5.98 25.76
C ASP A 24 -12.29 -4.63 25.10
N VAL A 25 -11.74 -4.39 23.89
CA VAL A 25 -11.97 -3.15 23.12
C VAL A 25 -13.43 -2.99 22.73
N ARG A 26 -14.10 -4.06 22.30
CA ARG A 26 -15.54 -4.02 21.97
C ARG A 26 -16.40 -3.75 23.21
N LYS A 27 -16.08 -4.39 24.34
CA LYS A 27 -16.83 -4.24 25.60
C LYS A 27 -16.67 -2.86 26.20
N ARG A 28 -15.50 -2.24 26.06
CA ARG A 28 -15.15 -0.96 26.66
C ARG A 28 -14.56 -0.03 25.60
N PRO A 29 -15.39 0.51 24.69
CA PRO A 29 -14.92 1.38 23.63
C PRO A 29 -14.30 2.65 24.21
N ARG A 30 -13.12 3.02 23.69
CA ARG A 30 -12.36 4.20 24.08
C ARG A 30 -12.23 5.13 22.89
N LYS A 31 -12.16 6.45 23.15
CA LYS A 31 -11.96 7.45 22.09
C LYS A 31 -10.62 7.27 21.37
N PHE A 32 -9.58 6.91 22.11
CA PHE A 32 -8.24 6.67 21.58
C PHE A 32 -7.74 5.29 22.01
N ILE A 33 -7.52 4.43 21.02
CA ILE A 33 -6.87 3.14 21.21
C ILE A 33 -5.76 2.99 20.17
N CYS A 34 -4.60 2.53 20.62
CA CYS A 34 -3.49 2.14 19.77
C CYS A 34 -3.33 0.63 19.89
N ILE A 35 -3.51 -0.07 18.78
CA ILE A 35 -3.25 -1.51 18.68
C ILE A 35 -2.04 -1.65 17.76
N ASN A 36 -0.92 -2.13 18.30
CA ASN A 36 0.31 -2.37 17.54
C ASN A 36 0.53 -3.87 17.37
N ASP A 37 0.94 -4.31 16.19
CA ASP A 37 1.36 -5.68 15.94
C ASP A 37 2.86 -5.86 16.24
N ASP A 38 3.16 -6.62 17.30
CA ASP A 38 4.51 -7.06 17.67
C ASP A 38 4.62 -8.56 17.38
N LEU A 39 4.45 -8.89 16.10
CA LEU A 39 4.36 -10.26 15.61
C LEU A 39 5.70 -10.76 15.11
N ASP A 40 6.11 -11.93 15.59
CA ASP A 40 7.11 -12.75 14.94
C ASP A 40 6.52 -13.43 13.69
N HIS A 41 6.76 -12.82 12.53
CA HIS A 41 6.24 -13.30 11.25
C HIS A 41 6.80 -14.65 10.78
N THR A 42 7.78 -15.23 11.48
CA THR A 42 8.26 -16.59 11.18
C THR A 42 7.29 -17.67 11.63
N GLN A 43 6.41 -17.36 12.59
CA GLN A 43 5.45 -18.32 13.14
C GLN A 43 4.11 -18.29 12.39
N SER A 44 3.52 -19.46 12.20
CA SER A 44 2.23 -19.61 11.51
C SER A 44 1.07 -18.89 12.21
N THR A 45 1.17 -18.68 13.53
CA THR A 45 0.19 -17.94 14.34
C THR A 45 0.16 -16.45 14.03
N ALA A 46 1.26 -15.84 13.57
CA ALA A 46 1.29 -14.42 13.19
C ALA A 46 0.24 -14.10 12.13
N LYS A 47 0.14 -14.94 11.11
CA LYS A 47 -0.83 -14.77 10.02
C LYS A 47 -2.28 -14.91 10.50
N GLN A 48 -2.51 -15.76 11.50
CA GLN A 48 -3.84 -15.91 12.11
C GLN A 48 -4.22 -14.65 12.91
N VAL A 49 -3.30 -14.11 13.71
CA VAL A 49 -3.50 -12.87 14.46
C VAL A 49 -3.73 -11.70 13.51
N GLN A 50 -2.93 -11.56 12.45
CA GLN A 50 -3.10 -10.54 11.42
C GLN A 50 -4.49 -10.65 10.74
N THR A 51 -4.93 -11.86 10.40
CA THR A 51 -6.26 -12.08 9.80
C THR A 51 -7.38 -11.65 10.77
N LYS A 52 -7.23 -11.92 12.07
CA LYS A 52 -8.19 -11.50 13.08
C LYS A 52 -8.19 -9.99 13.28
N LEU A 53 -7.03 -9.34 13.25
CA LEU A 53 -6.90 -7.89 13.32
C LEU A 53 -7.65 -7.20 12.17
N VAL A 54 -7.48 -7.69 10.94
CA VAL A 54 -8.22 -7.18 9.77
C VAL A 54 -9.73 -7.33 9.97
N LYS A 55 -10.19 -8.51 10.42
CA LYS A 55 -11.61 -8.75 10.70
C LYS A 55 -12.14 -7.84 11.82
N PHE A 56 -11.33 -7.57 12.85
CA PHE A 56 -11.67 -6.68 13.94
C PHE A 56 -11.94 -5.26 13.43
N TYR A 57 -11.01 -4.67 12.68
CA TYR A 57 -11.18 -3.33 12.12
C TYR A 57 -12.35 -3.26 11.14
N GLN A 58 -12.51 -4.25 10.25
CA GLN A 58 -13.66 -4.31 9.33
C GLN A 58 -15.01 -4.40 10.08
N SER A 59 -15.04 -5.07 11.23
CA SER A 59 -16.24 -5.16 12.08
C SER A 59 -16.58 -3.84 12.79
N MET A 60 -15.56 -3.07 13.17
CA MET A 60 -15.73 -1.81 13.91
C MET A 60 -15.93 -0.60 12.98
N PHE A 61 -15.34 -0.65 11.77
CA PHE A 61 -15.29 0.44 10.80
C PHE A 61 -15.68 -0.08 9.40
N PRO A 62 -16.99 -0.12 9.09
CA PRO A 62 -17.46 -0.68 7.82
C PRO A 62 -17.13 0.18 6.60
N ARG A 63 -16.80 1.47 6.81
CA ARG A 63 -16.29 2.35 5.76
C ARG A 63 -14.76 2.42 5.85
N PRO A 64 -14.04 2.05 4.78
CA PRO A 64 -12.59 2.23 4.71
C PRO A 64 -12.22 3.70 4.85
N SER A 65 -11.07 3.96 5.46
CA SER A 65 -10.43 5.27 5.44
C SER A 65 -10.03 5.66 4.02
N GLN A 66 -10.08 6.96 3.70
CA GLN A 66 -9.56 7.49 2.44
C GLN A 66 -8.04 7.29 2.27
N PHE A 67 -7.34 7.02 3.38
CA PHE A 67 -5.90 6.74 3.41
C PHE A 67 -5.58 5.25 3.29
N GLU A 68 -6.59 4.37 3.27
CA GLU A 68 -6.36 2.95 3.03
C GLU A 68 -6.02 2.69 1.56
N LEU A 69 -5.11 1.73 1.35
CA LEU A 69 -4.79 1.25 0.02
C LEU A 69 -5.98 0.47 -0.59
N PRO A 70 -6.09 0.41 -1.92
CA PRO A 70 -7.07 -0.43 -2.60
C PRO A 70 -7.01 -1.89 -2.12
N LYS A 71 -8.16 -2.57 -2.10
CA LYS A 71 -8.25 -3.96 -1.65
C LYS A 71 -7.28 -4.86 -2.40
N GLY A 72 -6.50 -5.64 -1.65
CA GLY A 72 -5.52 -6.59 -2.20
C GLY A 72 -4.18 -5.96 -2.58
N THR A 73 -3.98 -4.67 -2.31
CA THR A 73 -2.69 -4.00 -2.51
C THR A 73 -2.00 -3.78 -1.18
N SER A 74 -0.67 -3.78 -1.20
CA SER A 74 0.18 -3.46 -0.06
C SER A 74 1.16 -2.36 -0.44
N ASN A 75 1.62 -1.61 0.55
CA ASN A 75 2.70 -0.67 0.34
C ASN A 75 3.97 -1.44 -0.04
N ARG A 76 4.55 -1.12 -1.20
CA ARG A 76 5.76 -1.78 -1.72
C ARG A 76 7.05 -1.13 -1.20
N PHE A 77 6.97 0.10 -0.73
CA PHE A 77 8.13 0.91 -0.40
C PHE A 77 8.16 1.22 1.08
N LEU A 78 9.28 0.93 1.74
CA LEU A 78 9.48 1.36 3.11
C LEU A 78 9.79 2.85 3.18
N HIS A 79 10.54 3.37 2.21
CA HIS A 79 10.98 4.77 2.14
C HIS A 79 10.39 5.49 0.94
N MET A 80 10.15 6.80 1.10
CA MET A 80 9.61 7.65 0.03
C MET A 80 10.58 7.77 -1.14
N ASP A 81 11.89 7.77 -0.87
CA ASP A 81 12.91 7.89 -1.91
C ASP A 81 12.85 6.71 -2.89
N ASP A 82 12.62 5.48 -2.41
CA ASP A 82 12.46 4.29 -3.25
C ASP A 82 11.27 4.45 -4.21
N ALA A 83 10.13 4.95 -3.69
CA ALA A 83 8.93 5.19 -4.48
C ALA A 83 9.16 6.29 -5.53
N LEU A 84 9.87 7.37 -5.15
CA LEU A 84 10.20 8.47 -6.04
C LEU A 84 11.18 8.04 -7.14
N ILE A 85 12.15 7.19 -6.82
CA ILE A 85 13.08 6.63 -7.81
C ILE A 85 12.32 5.77 -8.82
N GLU A 86 11.43 4.87 -8.39
CA GLU A 86 10.61 4.05 -9.30
C GLU A 86 9.72 4.94 -10.20
N MET A 87 9.11 5.97 -9.62
CA MET A 87 8.32 6.94 -10.37
C MET A 87 9.17 7.70 -11.41
N LEU A 88 10.37 8.16 -11.04
CA LEU A 88 11.28 8.87 -11.93
C LEU A 88 11.74 7.98 -13.09
N LEU A 89 12.09 6.72 -12.83
CA LEU A 89 12.45 5.75 -13.86
C LEU A 89 11.32 5.53 -14.87
N CYS A 90 10.07 5.47 -14.39
CA CYS A 90 8.89 5.33 -15.24
C CYS A 90 8.66 6.57 -16.15
N ILE A 91 8.86 7.78 -15.61
CA ILE A 91 8.74 9.04 -16.37
C ILE A 91 9.84 9.13 -17.44
N VAL A 92 11.09 8.86 -17.07
CA VAL A 92 12.24 8.95 -17.98
C VAL A 92 12.11 7.93 -19.11
N SER A 93 11.76 6.68 -18.79
CA SER A 93 11.58 5.63 -19.81
C SER A 93 10.44 5.97 -20.79
N SER A 94 9.31 6.46 -20.28
CA SER A 94 8.20 6.94 -21.12
C SER A 94 8.64 8.06 -22.07
N GLY A 95 9.43 9.02 -21.57
CA GLY A 95 9.99 10.12 -22.37
C GLY A 95 10.96 9.65 -23.46
N VAL A 96 11.83 8.69 -23.15
CA VAL A 96 12.77 8.10 -24.13
C VAL A 96 12.01 7.36 -25.24
N ILE A 97 11.03 6.52 -24.87
CA ILE A 97 10.20 5.78 -25.83
C ILE A 97 9.47 6.75 -26.76
N PHE A 98 8.86 7.80 -26.21
CA PHE A 98 8.16 8.80 -27.02
C PHE A 98 9.08 9.46 -28.05
N ARG A 99 10.32 9.83 -27.67
CA ARG A 99 11.31 10.41 -28.59
C ARG A 99 11.70 9.44 -29.71
N ILE A 100 11.89 8.16 -29.40
CA ILE A 100 12.22 7.13 -30.39
C ILE A 100 11.09 6.97 -31.41
N VAL A 101 9.84 6.92 -30.94
CA VAL A 101 8.65 6.81 -31.80
C VAL A 101 8.56 8.02 -32.74
N ILE A 102 8.69 9.25 -32.21
CA ILE A 102 8.66 10.47 -33.02
C ILE A 102 9.77 10.46 -34.08
N PHE A 103 11.00 10.08 -33.70
CA PHE A 103 12.10 10.00 -34.64
C PHE A 103 11.83 8.99 -35.77
N LYS A 104 11.32 7.80 -35.45
CA LYS A 104 10.93 6.80 -36.46
C LYS A 104 9.80 7.30 -37.36
N CYS A 105 8.78 7.96 -36.82
CA CYS A 105 7.70 8.55 -37.60
C CYS A 105 8.20 9.62 -38.57
N LEU A 106 9.14 10.47 -38.15
CA LEU A 106 9.75 11.49 -39.01
C LEU A 106 10.54 10.84 -40.16
N GLN A 107 11.36 9.82 -39.87
CA GLN A 107 12.10 9.08 -40.89
C GLN A 107 11.16 8.43 -41.92
N ILE A 108 10.06 7.81 -41.48
CA ILE A 108 9.06 7.20 -42.37
C ILE A 108 8.36 8.26 -43.22
N THR A 109 7.98 9.39 -42.63
CA THR A 109 7.31 10.48 -43.35
C THR A 109 8.24 11.09 -44.41
N ASN A 110 9.50 11.30 -44.06
CA ASN A 110 10.51 11.80 -45.00
C ASN A 110 10.78 10.80 -46.13
N ALA A 111 10.90 9.51 -45.82
CA ALA A 111 11.06 8.46 -46.83
C ALA A 111 9.85 8.39 -47.78
N ARG A 112 8.62 8.51 -47.26
CA ARG A 112 7.40 8.58 -48.08
C ARG A 112 7.36 9.81 -48.98
N ARG A 113 7.74 10.99 -48.46
CA ARG A 113 7.82 12.22 -49.26
C ARG A 113 8.82 12.09 -50.40
N LEU A 114 10.00 11.52 -50.14
CA LEU A 114 11.00 11.26 -51.17
C LEU A 114 10.46 10.32 -52.24
N LEU A 115 9.89 9.17 -51.87
CA LEU A 115 9.30 8.24 -52.84
C LEU A 115 8.24 8.89 -53.72
N LEU A 116 7.33 9.69 -53.15
CA LEU A 116 6.30 10.41 -53.89
C LEU A 116 6.84 11.53 -54.80
N SER A 117 8.08 11.98 -54.61
CA SER A 117 8.72 12.98 -55.49
C SER A 117 9.41 12.38 -56.71
N TYR A 118 9.58 11.05 -56.74
CA TYR A 118 10.18 10.32 -57.87
C TYR A 118 9.13 9.73 -58.83
N PHE A 119 7.83 9.86 -58.52
CA PHE A 119 6.69 9.48 -59.36
C PHE A 119 5.85 10.71 -59.68
#